data_AF-A0A534XFZ4-F1
#
_entry.id   AF-A0A534XFZ4-F1
#
_cell.length_a   1.000
_cell.length_b   1.000
_cell.length_c   1.000
_cell.angle_alpha   90.00
_cell.angle_beta   90.00
_cell.angle_gamma   90.00
#
_symmetry.space_group_name_H-M   'P 1'
#
loop_
_entity.id
_entity.type
_entity.pdbx_description
1 polymer ?
#
loop_
_entity_poly.entity_id
_entity_poly.type
_entity_poly.pdbx_seq_one_letter_code
_entity_poly.pdbx_strand_id
1 'polypeptide(L)'
;MRHLVRAVAASLVLAIAPPAWAQATATEIKKELFPKYKKAQAEGKDLGEAGKEYEAGNKALADGLQEEALEHFKKAKAAWPADAK
;
A
#
# COMPACT_ATOMS: atom_id res chain seq x y z
N MET A 1 -43.16 -40.71 -12.62
CA MET A 1 -41.78 -40.37 -13.02
C MET A 1 -41.75 -38.97 -13.59
N ARG A 2 -40.69 -38.21 -13.27
CA ARG A 2 -40.33 -36.85 -13.77
C ARG A 2 -40.85 -35.67 -12.94
N HIS A 3 -40.39 -35.63 -11.68
CA HIS A 3 -40.18 -34.35 -11.00
C HIS A 3 -39.06 -33.61 -11.74
N LEU A 4 -39.44 -32.62 -12.57
CA LEU A 4 -38.53 -31.67 -13.19
C LEU A 4 -38.05 -30.69 -12.12
N VAL A 5 -36.93 -31.05 -11.50
CA VAL A 5 -36.14 -30.18 -10.63
C VAL A 5 -35.68 -29.00 -11.48
N ARG A 6 -36.41 -27.88 -11.41
CA ARG A 6 -35.93 -26.57 -11.85
C ARG A 6 -34.87 -26.11 -10.85
N ALA A 7 -33.64 -26.58 -11.05
CA ALA A 7 -32.48 -26.09 -10.35
C ALA A 7 -32.21 -24.65 -10.80
N VAL A 8 -32.33 -23.74 -9.84
CA VAL A 8 -31.99 -22.33 -9.91
C VAL A 8 -30.50 -22.21 -10.25
N ALA A 9 -30.20 -21.91 -11.52
CA ALA A 9 -28.86 -21.53 -11.94
C ALA A 9 -28.70 -20.01 -11.71
N ALA A 10 -28.50 -19.64 -10.45
CA ALA A 10 -27.97 -18.32 -10.09
C ALA A 10 -26.48 -18.32 -10.44
N SER A 11 -26.17 -18.09 -11.72
CA SER A 11 -24.81 -17.85 -12.19
C SER A 11 -24.42 -16.43 -11.80
N LEU A 12 -24.06 -16.26 -10.53
CA LEU A 12 -23.33 -15.09 -10.04
C LEU A 12 -21.93 -15.16 -10.67
N VAL A 13 -21.77 -14.56 -11.86
CA VAL A 13 -20.46 -14.32 -12.44
C VAL A 13 -19.81 -13.25 -11.55
N LEU A 14 -19.13 -13.73 -10.51
CA LEU A 14 -18.20 -12.94 -9.73
C LEU A 14 -17.15 -12.43 -10.72
N ALA A 15 -17.20 -11.14 -11.01
CA ALA A 15 -16.20 -10.47 -11.81
C ALA A 15 -14.82 -10.84 -11.25
N ILE A 16 -13.98 -11.43 -12.09
CA ILE A 16 -12.57 -11.62 -11.79
C ILE A 16 -11.98 -10.21 -11.75
N ALA A 17 -11.98 -9.60 -10.56
CA ALA A 17 -11.08 -8.51 -10.27
C ALA A 17 -9.67 -9.03 -10.59
N PRO A 18 -8.88 -8.37 -11.44
CA PRO A 18 -7.53 -8.80 -11.70
C PRO A 18 -6.79 -8.93 -10.36
N PRO A 19 -5.91 -9.94 -10.18
CA PRO A 19 -5.15 -10.09 -8.95
C PRO A 19 -4.41 -8.77 -8.70
N ALA A 20 -4.69 -8.16 -7.55
CA ALA A 20 -4.13 -6.90 -7.09
C ALA A 20 -2.63 -7.01 -6.72
N TRP A 21 -1.85 -7.74 -7.53
CA TRP A 21 -0.43 -8.04 -7.30
C TRP A 21 0.51 -7.18 -8.17
N ALA A 22 -0.02 -6.23 -8.94
CA ALA A 22 0.77 -5.34 -9.79
C ALA A 22 0.61 -3.84 -9.45
N GLN A 23 -0.21 -3.49 -8.47
CA GLN A 23 -0.21 -2.15 -7.89
C GLN A 23 0.73 -2.19 -6.71
N ALA A 24 1.94 -1.62 -6.87
CA ALA A 24 2.84 -1.37 -5.74
C ALA A 24 2.02 -0.75 -4.61
N THR A 25 1.76 -1.52 -3.56
CA THR A 25 0.83 -1.08 -2.51
C THR A 25 1.55 -0.14 -1.56
N ALA A 26 0.81 0.73 -0.87
CA ALA A 26 1.35 1.58 0.19
C ALA A 26 2.18 0.75 1.19
N THR A 27 1.76 -0.49 1.46
CA THR A 27 2.45 -1.45 2.33
C THR A 27 3.79 -1.92 1.78
N GLU A 28 3.94 -2.12 0.47
CA GLU A 28 5.23 -2.50 -0.13
C GLU A 28 6.24 -1.36 -0.07
N ILE A 29 5.82 -0.14 -0.46
CA ILE A 29 6.71 1.02 -0.34
C ILE A 29 7.05 1.28 1.13
N LYS A 30 6.08 1.14 2.04
CA LYS A 30 6.32 1.20 3.48
C LYS A 30 7.37 0.17 3.92
N LYS A 31 7.31 -1.07 3.45
CA LYS A 31 8.30 -2.12 3.80
C LYS A 31 9.70 -1.78 3.30
N GLU A 32 9.83 -1.19 2.12
CA GLU A 32 11.13 -0.72 1.60
C GLU A 32 11.67 0.48 2.40
N LEU A 33 10.78 1.40 2.79
CA LEU A 33 11.14 2.62 3.50
C LEU A 33 11.35 2.42 5.00
N PHE A 34 10.64 1.49 5.63
CA PHE A 34 10.69 1.22 7.07
C PHE A 34 12.11 1.00 7.61
N PRO A 35 12.98 0.16 7.01
CA PRO A 35 14.34 0.01 7.50
C PRO A 35 15.17 1.29 7.36
N LYS A 36 14.95 2.09 6.30
CA LYS A 36 15.61 3.39 6.11
C LYS A 36 15.12 4.41 7.15
N TYR A 37 13.81 4.45 7.40
CA TYR A 37 13.18 5.25 8.44
C TYR A 37 13.78 4.94 9.80
N LYS A 38 13.78 3.66 10.17
CA LYS A 38 14.27 3.20 11.46
C LYS A 38 15.76 3.48 11.63
N LYS A 39 16.56 3.31 10.58
CA LYS A 39 17.99 3.62 10.59
C LYS A 39 18.25 5.11 10.79
N ALA A 40 17.60 5.96 10.01
CA ALA A 40 17.74 7.41 10.14
C ALA A 40 17.23 7.94 11.50
N GLN A 41 16.12 7.40 12.00
CA GLN A 41 15.61 7.71 13.34
C GLN A 41 16.61 7.29 14.43
N ALA A 42 17.22 6.10 14.32
CA ALA A 42 18.23 5.63 15.25
C ALA A 42 19.54 6.45 15.20
N GLU A 43 19.90 6.95 14.01
CA GLU A 43 21.05 7.84 13.81
C GLU A 43 20.77 9.29 14.26
N GLY A 44 19.55 9.60 14.72
CA GLY A 44 19.14 10.98 15.04
C GLY A 44 19.16 11.91 13.83
N LYS A 45 19.14 11.35 12.62
CA LYS A 45 19.18 12.08 11.36
C LYS A 45 17.82 12.74 11.15
N ASP A 46 17.82 14.04 10.90
CA ASP A 46 16.60 14.73 10.50
C ASP A 46 16.15 14.15 9.15
N LEU A 47 15.01 13.48 9.18
CA LEU A 47 14.38 12.86 8.03
C LEU A 47 13.67 13.88 7.13
N GLY A 48 13.56 15.14 7.57
CA GLY A 48 12.99 16.24 6.82
C GLY A 48 11.60 15.93 6.27
N GLU A 49 11.39 16.30 5.01
CA GLU A 49 10.15 16.00 4.29
C GLU A 49 9.92 14.50 4.11
N ALA A 50 10.97 13.69 3.95
CA ALA A 50 10.82 12.25 3.78
C ALA A 50 10.21 11.56 5.02
N GLY A 51 10.58 12.02 6.22
CA GLY A 51 10.01 11.55 7.48
C GLY A 51 8.54 11.95 7.64
N LYS A 52 8.21 13.20 7.32
CA LYS A 52 6.83 13.72 7.38
C LYS A 52 5.91 12.99 6.42
N GLU A 53 6.34 12.77 5.18
CA GLU A 53 5.60 12.02 4.17
C GLU A 53 5.46 10.54 4.55
N TYR A 54 6.48 9.94 5.18
CA TYR A 54 6.40 8.56 5.68
C TYR A 54 5.38 8.41 6.81
N GLU A 55 5.34 9.38 7.74
CA GLU A 55 4.35 9.41 8.82
C GLU A 55 2.94 9.68 8.30
N ALA A 56 2.78 10.60 7.35
CA ALA A 56 1.51 10.87 6.68
C ALA A 56 0.99 9.62 5.97
N GLY A 57 1.85 8.90 5.26
CA GLY A 57 1.49 7.63 4.63
C GLY A 57 1.10 6.55 5.63
N ASN A 58 1.76 6.50 6.79
CA ASN A 58 1.40 5.59 7.87
C ASN A 58 0.05 5.92 8.50
N LYS A 59 -0.25 7.21 8.68
CA LYS A 59 -1.53 7.68 9.18
C LYS A 59 -2.64 7.32 8.20
N ALA A 60 -2.45 7.62 6.91
CA ALA A 60 -3.39 7.24 5.86
C ALA A 60 -3.63 5.72 5.80
N LEU A 61 -2.59 4.88 6.00
CA LEU A 61 -2.78 3.43 6.13
C LEU A 61 -3.62 3.05 7.36
N ALA A 62 -3.43 3.72 8.50
CA ALA A 62 -4.21 3.46 9.71
C ALA A 62 -5.68 3.87 9.54
N ASP A 63 -5.93 4.92 8.77
CA ASP A 63 -7.27 5.39 8.41
C ASP A 63 -7.92 4.57 7.28
N GLY A 64 -7.22 3.58 6.72
CA GLY A 64 -7.70 2.73 5.63
C GLY A 64 -7.62 3.36 4.22
N LEU A 65 -6.98 4.53 4.11
CA LEU A 65 -6.83 5.34 2.90
C LEU A 65 -5.60 4.87 2.11
N GLN A 66 -5.73 3.74 1.40
CA GLN A 66 -4.58 3.14 0.70
C GLN A 66 -4.01 4.00 -0.43
N GLU A 67 -4.84 4.76 -1.14
CA GLU A 67 -4.41 5.60 -2.25
C GLU A 67 -3.59 6.81 -1.76
N GLU A 68 -4.09 7.54 -0.76
CA GLU A 68 -3.35 8.63 -0.12
C GLU A 68 -2.06 8.13 0.53
N ALA A 69 -2.13 6.98 1.21
CA ALA A 69 -0.94 6.38 1.79
C ALA A 69 0.11 6.07 0.73
N LEU A 70 -0.31 5.56 -0.44
CA LEU A 70 0.59 5.24 -1.53
C LEU A 70 1.27 6.51 -2.08
N GLU A 71 0.53 7.59 -2.25
CA GLU A 71 1.08 8.87 -2.69
C GLU A 71 2.09 9.44 -1.69
N HIS A 72 1.74 9.45 -0.40
CA HIS A 72 2.63 9.88 0.67
C HIS A 72 3.91 9.02 0.73
N PHE A 73 3.80 7.69 0.63
CA PHE A 73 5.00 6.86 0.60
C PHE A 73 5.83 7.03 -0.67
N LYS A 74 5.22 7.29 -1.83
CA LYS A 74 5.96 7.64 -3.05
C LYS A 74 6.74 8.94 -2.88
N LYS A 75 6.13 9.96 -2.30
CA LYS A 75 6.79 11.23 -1.97
C LYS A 75 7.91 11.02 -0.96
N ALA A 76 7.67 10.25 0.11
CA ALA A 76 8.70 9.88 1.07
C ALA A 76 9.88 9.17 0.40
N LYS A 77 9.61 8.23 -0.52
CA LYS A 77 10.64 7.52 -1.28
C LYS A 77 11.44 8.43 -2.22
N ALA A 78 10.79 9.41 -2.83
CA ALA A 78 11.44 10.38 -3.72
C ALA A 78 12.25 11.44 -2.94
N ALA A 79 11.73 11.88 -1.79
CA ALA A 79 12.38 12.85 -0.91
C ALA A 79 13.48 12.22 -0.06
N TRP A 80 13.45 10.91 0.15
CA TRP A 80 14.58 10.22 0.76
C TRP A 80 15.80 10.45 -0.13
N PRO A 81 16.93 10.94 0.42
CA PRO A 81 18.17 10.91 -0.33
C PRO A 81 18.39 9.45 -0.71
N ALA A 82 18.23 9.16 -2.00
CA ALA A 82 18.46 7.85 -2.56
C ALA A 82 19.97 7.65 -2.56
N ASP A 83 20.56 7.35 -1.38
CA ASP A 83 22.00 7.19 -1.14
C ASP A 83 22.80 7.79 -2.30
N ALA A 84 22.77 9.12 -2.39
CA ALA A 84 23.43 9.83 -3.47
C ALA A 84 24.92 9.58 -3.23
N LYS A 85 25.43 8.63 -4.02
CA LYS A 85 26.77 8.07 -4.02
C LYS A 85 27.85 9.14 -4.12
#